data_AF-A0A953C5I0-F1
#
_entry.id   AF-A0A953C5I0-F1
#
_cell.length_a   1.000
_cell.length_b   1.000
_cell.length_c   1.000
_cell.angle_alpha   90.00
_cell.angle_beta   90.00
_cell.angle_gamma   90.00
#
_symmetry.space_group_name_H-M   'P 1'
#
loop_
_entity.id
_entity.type
_entity.pdbx_description
1 polymer ?
#
loop_
_entity_poly.entity_id
_entity_poly.type
_entity_poly.pdbx_seq_one_letter_code
_entity_poly.pdbx_strand_id
1 'polypeptide(L)'
;MRCLDGGSALAGRNNGMIDKTDMERQAIRDARRYFAEVLTELSLIEPFQDRSAAEIDRLIEACIDGFQDSMQRQSLNDDVPF
;
A
#
# COMPACT_ATOMS: atom_id res chain seq x y z
N MET A 1 -9.10 -28.45 4.81
CA MET A 1 -8.40 -27.17 4.98
C MET A 1 -7.67 -26.90 3.68
N ARG A 2 -8.25 -26.11 2.76
CA ARG A 2 -7.86 -26.08 1.33
C ARG A 2 -7.85 -24.67 0.70
N CYS A 3 -7.72 -23.62 1.53
CA CYS A 3 -7.80 -22.23 1.06
C CYS A 3 -6.51 -21.43 1.28
N LEU A 4 -5.42 -22.06 1.76
CA LEU A 4 -4.15 -21.35 2.05
C LEU A 4 -3.10 -21.48 0.95
N ASP A 5 -3.28 -22.40 -0.01
CA ASP A 5 -2.24 -22.72 -1.01
C ASP A 5 -2.37 -21.93 -2.33
N GLY A 6 -3.50 -21.24 -2.54
CA GLY A 6 -3.77 -20.54 -3.80
C GLY A 6 -3.08 -19.17 -3.94
N GLY A 7 -2.94 -18.45 -2.83
CA GLY A 7 -2.34 -17.10 -2.83
C GLY A 7 -0.81 -17.10 -2.79
N SER A 8 -0.22 -18.08 -2.11
CA SER A 8 1.22 -18.21 -1.89
C SER A 8 1.99 -18.70 -3.13
N ALA A 9 1.33 -19.40 -4.06
CA ALA A 9 1.95 -19.89 -5.29
C ALA A 9 2.15 -18.83 -6.39
N LEU A 10 1.43 -17.70 -6.34
CA LEU A 10 1.53 -16.62 -7.33
C LEU A 10 2.57 -15.54 -6.98
N ALA A 11 2.98 -15.46 -5.72
CA ALA A 11 3.97 -14.48 -5.25
C ALA A 11 5.41 -14.77 -5.68
N GLY A 12 5.72 -16.01 -6.10
CA GLY A 12 7.09 -16.45 -6.37
C GLY A 12 7.60 -16.25 -7.80
N ARG A 13 6.84 -15.65 -8.72
CA ARG A 13 7.18 -15.64 -10.16
C ARG A 13 7.24 -14.30 -10.87
N ASN A 14 6.82 -13.22 -10.22
CA ASN A 14 7.13 -11.87 -10.68
C ASN A 14 8.03 -11.20 -9.66
N ASN A 15 8.89 -10.32 -10.12
CA ASN A 15 9.86 -9.56 -9.36
C ASN A 15 9.18 -8.56 -8.39
N GLY A 16 8.34 -9.05 -7.46
CA GLY A 16 7.70 -8.29 -6.39
C GLY A 16 6.44 -7.48 -6.75
N MET A 17 5.88 -7.58 -7.96
CA MET A 17 4.59 -6.94 -8.28
C MET A 17 3.52 -7.98 -8.61
N ILE A 18 2.68 -8.26 -7.61
CA ILE A 18 1.31 -8.71 -7.84
C ILE A 18 0.55 -7.46 -8.27
N ASP A 19 -0.06 -7.48 -9.47
CA ASP A 19 -0.95 -6.39 -9.87
C ASP A 19 -2.02 -6.21 -8.80
N LYS A 20 -2.13 -4.99 -8.26
CA LYS A 20 -3.16 -4.66 -7.27
C LYS A 20 -4.53 -5.00 -7.82
N THR A 21 -5.32 -5.64 -6.98
CA THR A 21 -6.74 -5.92 -7.24
C THR A 21 -7.48 -4.61 -7.48
N ASP A 22 -8.61 -4.67 -8.19
CA ASP A 22 -9.44 -3.47 -8.41
C ASP A 22 -9.93 -2.85 -7.09
N MET A 23 -10.11 -3.68 -6.05
CA MET A 23 -10.43 -3.23 -4.71
C MET A 23 -9.27 -2.41 -4.09
N GLU A 24 -8.03 -2.87 -4.20
CA GLU A 24 -6.85 -2.14 -3.70
C GLU A 24 -6.64 -0.83 -4.48
N ARG A 25 -6.84 -0.84 -5.80
CA ARG A 25 -6.78 0.39 -6.61
C ARG A 25 -7.85 1.39 -6.20
N GLN A 26 -9.06 0.93 -5.88
CA GLN A 26 -10.12 1.81 -5.38
C GLN A 26 -9.78 2.36 -3.99
N ALA A 27 -9.24 1.53 -3.08
CA ALA A 27 -8.82 1.99 -1.75
C ALA A 27 -7.74 3.09 -1.82
N ILE A 28 -6.78 2.99 -2.76
CA ILE A 28 -5.79 4.04 -3.00
C ILE A 28 -6.45 5.34 -3.46
N ARG A 29 -7.45 5.25 -4.36
CA ARG A 29 -8.20 6.42 -4.83
C ARG A 29 -8.97 7.10 -3.70
N ASP A 30 -9.60 6.32 -2.83
CA ASP A 30 -10.34 6.82 -1.67
C ASP A 30 -9.39 7.52 -0.67
N ALA A 31 -8.17 7.01 -0.52
CA ALA A 31 -7.14 7.57 0.36
C ALA A 31 -6.66 8.97 -0.06
N ARG A 32 -6.83 9.38 -1.33
CA ARG A 32 -6.40 10.70 -1.83
C ARG A 32 -7.00 11.84 -1.04
N ARG A 33 -8.25 11.69 -0.59
CA ARG A 33 -8.92 12.71 0.21
C ARG A 33 -8.17 12.97 1.52
N TYR A 34 -7.90 11.93 2.29
CA TYR A 34 -7.17 12.03 3.55
C TYR A 34 -5.76 12.56 3.35
N PHE A 35 -5.09 12.14 2.27
CA PHE A 35 -3.79 12.66 1.90
C PHE A 35 -3.81 14.18 1.65
N ALA A 36 -4.77 14.67 0.87
CA ALA A 36 -4.92 16.09 0.59
C ALA A 36 -5.32 16.92 1.83
N GLU A 37 -6.17 16.37 2.70
CA GLU A 37 -6.56 17.00 3.98
C GLU A 37 -5.32 17.25 4.85
N VAL A 38 -4.49 16.22 5.08
CA VAL A 38 -3.26 16.35 5.88
C VAL A 38 -2.25 17.31 5.23
N LEU A 39 -2.06 17.23 3.90
CA LEU A 39 -1.17 18.18 3.22
C LEU A 39 -1.66 19.63 3.35
N THR A 40 -2.96 19.84 3.33
CA THR A 40 -3.55 21.18 3.51
C THR A 40 -3.33 21.68 4.94
N GLU A 41 -3.61 20.84 5.93
CA GLU A 41 -3.40 21.17 7.35
C GLU A 41 -1.94 21.52 7.66
N LEU A 42 -1.00 20.81 7.03
CA LEU A 42 0.44 21.04 7.21
C LEU A 42 0.99 22.17 6.31
N SER A 43 0.16 22.84 5.52
CA SER A 43 0.59 23.86 4.54
C SER A 43 1.60 23.32 3.51
N LEU A 44 1.49 22.04 3.15
CA LEU A 44 2.34 21.32 2.20
C LEU A 44 1.63 21.03 0.87
N ILE A 45 0.44 21.58 0.61
CA ILE A 45 -0.35 21.24 -0.57
C ILE A 45 0.23 21.80 -1.88
N GLU A 46 0.94 22.94 -1.84
CA GLU A 46 1.43 23.66 -3.03
C GLU A 46 2.26 22.78 -4.00
N PRO A 47 3.24 21.98 -3.56
CA PRO A 47 4.01 21.10 -4.46
C PRO A 47 3.22 19.96 -5.13
N PHE A 48 1.98 19.73 -4.69
CA PHE A 48 1.13 18.62 -5.15
C PHE A 48 -0.03 19.08 -6.04
N GLN A 49 -0.29 20.38 -6.16
CA GLN A 49 -1.43 20.92 -6.93
C GLN A 49 -1.37 20.55 -8.42
N ASP A 50 -0.17 20.51 -9.00
CA ASP A 50 0.04 20.20 -10.42
C ASP A 50 0.39 18.72 -10.67
N ARG A 51 0.36 17.88 -9.64
CA ARG A 51 0.66 16.45 -9.79
C ARG A 51 -0.54 15.71 -10.32
N SER A 52 -0.28 14.77 -11.22
CA SER A 52 -1.31 13.89 -11.75
C SER A 52 -1.83 12.96 -10.65
N ALA A 53 -3.08 12.51 -10.81
CA ALA A 53 -3.68 11.53 -9.90
C ALA A 53 -2.84 10.25 -9.77
N ALA A 54 -2.15 9.83 -10.85
CA ALA A 54 -1.27 8.66 -10.83
C ALA A 54 0.01 8.88 -10.01
N GLU A 55 0.57 10.09 -10.01
CA GLU A 55 1.71 10.42 -9.16
C GLU A 55 1.32 10.47 -7.68
N ILE A 56 0.12 10.98 -7.36
CA ILE A 56 -0.43 10.94 -6.01
C ILE A 56 -0.68 9.50 -5.56
N ASP A 57 -1.28 8.66 -6.43
CA ASP A 57 -1.48 7.25 -6.14
C ASP A 57 -0.18 6.55 -5.80
N ARG A 58 0.89 6.82 -6.56
CA ARG A 58 2.22 6.24 -6.33
C ARG A 58 2.79 6.59 -4.96
N LEU A 59 2.54 7.81 -4.48
CA LEU A 59 2.99 8.24 -3.14
C LEU A 59 2.22 7.51 -2.04
N ILE A 60 0.90 7.42 -2.19
CA ILE A 60 0.02 6.70 -1.24
C ILE A 60 0.41 5.22 -1.21
N GLU A 61 0.61 4.63 -2.38
CA GLU A 61 1.06 3.24 -2.58
C GLU A 61 2.37 2.97 -1.86
N ALA A 62 3.39 3.81 -2.02
CA ALA A 62 4.67 3.63 -1.34
C ALA A 62 4.54 3.64 0.20
N CYS A 63 3.67 4.49 0.74
CA CYS A 63 3.39 4.54 2.17
C CYS A 63 2.67 3.27 2.66
N ILE A 64 1.67 2.78 1.92
CA ILE A 64 0.91 1.58 2.26
C ILE A 64 1.81 0.34 2.18
N ASP A 65 2.58 0.18 1.11
CA ASP A 65 3.45 -0.97 0.91
C ASP A 65 4.52 -1.06 2.04
N GLY A 66 5.13 0.07 2.40
CA GLY A 66 6.09 0.12 3.52
C GLY A 66 5.45 -0.19 4.89
N PHE A 67 4.22 0.28 5.12
CA PHE A 67 3.47 -0.07 6.32
C PHE A 67 3.14 -1.56 6.38
N GLN A 68 2.62 -2.14 5.29
CA GLN A 68 2.27 -3.55 5.20
C GLN A 68 3.50 -4.46 5.38
N ASP A 69 4.62 -4.15 4.72
CA ASP A 69 5.87 -4.89 4.89
C ASP A 69 6.39 -4.86 6.33
N SER A 70 6.32 -3.70 6.99
CA SER A 70 6.69 -3.56 8.40
C SER A 70 5.79 -4.39 9.32
N MET A 71 4.47 -4.33 9.12
CA MET A 71 3.49 -5.11 9.89
C MET A 71 3.69 -6.61 9.69
N GLN A 72 3.94 -7.04 8.46
CA GLN A 72 4.21 -8.44 8.14
C GLN A 72 5.48 -8.94 8.86
N ARG A 73 6.58 -8.16 8.81
CA ARG A 73 7.81 -8.51 9.53
C ARG A 73 7.61 -8.61 11.05
N GLN A 74 6.81 -7.74 11.63
CA GLN A 74 6.49 -7.78 13.06
C GLN A 74 5.65 -9.01 13.41
N SER A 75 4.60 -9.29 12.64
CA SER A 75 3.76 -10.49 12.84
C SER A 75 4.56 -11.79 12.75
N LEU A 76 5.55 -11.88 11.84
CA LEU A 76 6.42 -13.04 11.72
C LEU A 76 7.41 -13.18 12.89
N ASN A 77 7.78 -12.07 13.53
CA ASN A 77 8.66 -12.07 14.70
C ASN A 77 7.91 -12.44 15.99
N ASP A 78 6.63 -12.10 16.09
CA ASP A 78 5.77 -12.47 17.22
C ASP A 78 5.47 -13.98 17.28
N ASP A 79 5.70 -14.71 16.17
CA ASP A 79 5.48 -16.15 16.02
C ASP A 79 6.71 -17.02 16.37
N VAL A 80 7.79 -16.47 16.95
CA VAL A 80 8.95 -17.26 17.41
C VAL A 80 8.85 -17.53 18.92
N PRO A 81 8.41 -18.74 19.36
CA PRO A 81 8.54 -19.14 20.75
C PRO A 81 10.01 -19.49 21.00
N PHE A 82 10.56 -18.91 22.06
CA PHE A 82 11.84 -19.31 22.66
C PHE A 82 11.89 -20.82 22.96
#